data_AF-A0A3B9EH87-F1
#
_entry.id   AF-A0A3B9EH87-F1
#
_cell.length_a   1.000
_cell.length_b   1.000
_cell.length_c   1.000
_cell.angle_alpha   90.00
_cell.angle_beta   90.00
_cell.angle_gamma   90.00
#
_symmetry.space_group_name_H-M   'P 1'
#
loop_
_entity.id
_entity.type
_entity.pdbx_description
1 polymer ?
#
loop_
_entity_poly.entity_id
_entity_poly.type
_entity_poly.pdbx_seq_one_letter_code
_entity_poly.pdbx_strand_id
1 'polypeptide(L)'
;AKLRLSGLQQALDVFGFHLATVDLRQSSDVHEAALAELFSRAGVTHNGKPLDYLALSEEERVDLLRTELAQARPLASPWIAYSEDTTRELAVLRAAAAGRARYGKQAVRQTIVSHTETLSDLLEVMVLQKEAGLIAPAGQDIPAEDGLMVVPLFETIPDLQRGADIMAAWL
;
A
#
# COMPACT_ATOMS: atom_id res chain seq x y z
N ALA A 1 -21.43 -3.07 40.57
CA ALA A 1 -20.56 -3.87 39.69
C ALA A 1 -21.07 -3.90 38.23
N LYS A 2 -22.31 -4.33 37.97
CA LYS A 2 -22.88 -4.49 36.61
C LYS A 2 -22.78 -3.24 35.70
N LEU A 3 -23.12 -2.06 36.23
CA LEU A 3 -23.03 -0.78 35.50
C LEU A 3 -21.60 -0.34 35.14
N ARG A 4 -20.59 -0.77 35.91
CA ARG A 4 -19.18 -0.43 35.63
C ARG A 4 -18.57 -1.37 34.58
N LEU A 5 -19.00 -2.63 34.57
CA LEU A 5 -18.56 -3.60 33.56
C LEU A 5 -19.17 -3.28 32.19
N SER A 6 -20.46 -2.92 32.13
CA SER A 6 -21.12 -2.57 30.86
C SER A 6 -20.47 -1.36 30.18
N GLY A 7 -20.09 -0.33 30.96
CA GLY A 7 -19.37 0.83 30.40
C GLY A 7 -18.00 0.47 29.85
N LEU A 8 -17.28 -0.46 30.50
CA LEU A 8 -15.99 -0.94 30.01
C LEU A 8 -16.13 -1.79 28.73
N GLN A 9 -17.14 -2.67 28.67
CA GLN A 9 -17.43 -3.45 27.47
C GLN A 9 -17.76 -2.54 26.29
N GLN A 10 -18.63 -1.55 26.49
CA GLN A 10 -18.95 -0.57 25.47
C GLN A 10 -17.72 0.23 25.02
N ALA A 11 -16.84 0.62 25.96
CA ALA A 11 -15.59 1.29 25.61
C ALA A 11 -14.69 0.40 24.75
N LEU A 12 -14.60 -0.90 25.06
CA LEU A 12 -13.84 -1.85 24.23
C LEU A 12 -14.46 -2.05 22.85
N ASP A 13 -15.79 -2.12 22.75
CA ASP A 13 -16.49 -2.27 21.47
C ASP A 13 -16.33 -1.03 20.57
N VAL A 14 -16.26 0.17 21.16
CA VAL A 14 -16.14 1.44 20.43
C VAL A 14 -14.69 1.79 20.10
N PHE A 15 -13.77 1.64 21.05
CA PHE A 15 -12.40 2.14 20.95
C PHE A 15 -11.34 1.05 20.73
N GLY A 16 -11.69 -0.20 21.03
CA GLY A 16 -10.72 -1.30 21.10
C GLY A 16 -9.52 -0.97 21.98
N PHE A 17 -8.35 -1.51 21.60
CA PHE A 17 -7.06 -1.22 22.24
C PHE A 17 -6.22 -0.19 21.46
N HIS A 18 -6.84 0.52 20.52
CA HIS A 18 -6.18 1.48 19.63
C HIS A 18 -6.77 2.89 19.74
N LEU A 19 -7.83 3.08 20.55
CA LEU A 19 -8.57 4.32 20.77
C LEU A 19 -9.32 4.84 19.54
N ALA A 20 -8.61 5.12 18.45
CA ALA A 20 -9.17 5.58 17.20
C ALA A 20 -8.43 4.92 16.03
N THR A 21 -9.19 4.53 15.00
CA THR A 21 -8.60 4.08 13.74
C THR A 21 -7.98 5.29 13.02
N VAL A 22 -6.76 5.11 12.52
CA VAL A 22 -6.08 6.07 11.66
C VAL A 22 -6.15 5.59 10.22
N ASP A 23 -6.47 6.52 9.32
CA ASP A 23 -6.38 6.30 7.88
C ASP A 23 -5.11 6.96 7.36
N LEU A 24 -4.37 6.25 6.51
CA LEU A 24 -3.27 6.84 5.78
C LEU A 24 -3.81 7.52 4.52
N ARG A 25 -3.18 8.61 4.09
CA ARG A 25 -3.51 9.29 2.83
C ARG A 25 -2.24 9.83 2.20
N GLN A 26 -2.04 9.56 0.92
CA GLN A 26 -0.89 10.03 0.14
C GLN A 26 -1.25 10.19 -1.34
N SER A 27 -0.51 11.01 -2.09
CA SER A 27 -0.66 11.16 -3.56
C SER A 27 -0.09 9.96 -4.32
N SER A 28 -0.75 9.54 -5.41
CA SER A 28 -0.25 8.53 -6.36
C SER A 28 1.17 8.84 -6.84
N ASP A 29 1.47 10.09 -7.21
CA ASP A 29 2.81 10.52 -7.68
C ASP A 29 3.95 10.16 -6.73
N VAL A 30 3.69 10.19 -5.41
CA VAL A 30 4.71 9.85 -4.40
C VAL A 30 4.97 8.34 -4.39
N HIS A 31 3.93 7.53 -4.58
CA HIS A 31 4.06 6.09 -4.70
C HIS A 31 4.79 5.71 -5.99
N GLU A 32 4.41 6.33 -7.11
CA GLU A 32 5.03 6.12 -8.43
C GLU A 32 6.54 6.40 -8.37
N ALA A 33 6.92 7.57 -7.81
CA ALA A 33 8.32 7.97 -7.68
C ALA A 33 9.11 7.04 -6.75
N ALA A 34 8.55 6.69 -5.60
CA ALA A 34 9.19 5.78 -4.65
C ALA A 34 9.42 4.39 -5.29
N LEU A 35 8.42 3.88 -6.00
CA LEU A 35 8.50 2.57 -6.63
C LEU A 35 9.44 2.54 -7.83
N ALA A 36 9.46 3.60 -8.64
CA ALA A 36 10.44 3.77 -9.72
C ALA A 36 11.88 3.71 -9.17
N GLU A 37 12.16 4.39 -8.05
CA GLU A 37 13.47 4.31 -7.40
C GLU A 37 13.74 2.89 -6.89
N LEU A 38 12.78 2.22 -6.24
CA LEU A 38 12.94 0.85 -5.76
C LEU A 38 13.31 -0.11 -6.90
N PHE A 39 12.59 -0.08 -8.01
CA PHE A 39 12.87 -0.91 -9.19
C PHE A 39 14.27 -0.67 -9.76
N SER A 40 14.65 0.60 -9.91
CA SER A 40 15.96 1.00 -10.41
C SER A 40 17.09 0.49 -9.50
N ARG A 41 16.95 0.70 -8.18
CA ARG A 41 17.93 0.30 -7.17
C ARG A 41 18.05 -1.21 -7.01
N ALA A 42 16.95 -1.94 -7.17
CA ALA A 42 16.93 -3.41 -7.16
C ALA A 42 17.54 -4.02 -8.44
N GLY A 43 17.86 -3.19 -9.46
CA GLY A 43 18.43 -3.65 -10.72
C GLY A 43 17.44 -4.47 -11.54
N VAL A 44 16.14 -4.19 -11.42
CA VAL A 44 15.11 -4.89 -12.21
C VAL A 44 15.30 -4.57 -13.69
N THR A 45 15.16 -5.60 -14.52
CA THR A 45 15.27 -5.46 -15.97
C THR A 45 13.96 -5.83 -16.63
N HIS A 46 13.66 -5.15 -17.73
CA HIS A 46 12.52 -5.42 -18.58
C HIS A 46 13.01 -5.51 -20.03
N ASN A 47 12.68 -6.60 -20.73
CA ASN A 47 13.18 -6.89 -22.08
C ASN A 47 14.71 -6.80 -22.23
N GLY A 48 15.44 -7.25 -21.21
CA GLY A 48 16.91 -7.29 -21.20
C GLY A 48 17.60 -5.93 -21.00
N LYS A 49 16.85 -4.87 -20.66
CA LYS A 49 17.38 -3.54 -20.36
C LYS A 49 17.04 -3.14 -18.91
N PRO A 50 17.79 -2.23 -18.29
CA PRO A 50 17.38 -1.61 -17.02
C PRO A 50 15.95 -1.07 -17.15
N LEU A 51 15.10 -1.40 -16.18
CA LEU A 51 13.72 -0.96 -16.17
C LEU A 51 13.65 0.56 -15.94
N ASP A 52 12.93 1.25 -16.84
CA ASP A 52 12.49 2.63 -16.64
C ASP A 52 10.98 2.60 -16.39
N TYR A 53 10.59 2.58 -15.12
CA TYR A 53 9.20 2.41 -14.70
C TYR A 53 8.29 3.54 -15.21
N LEU A 54 8.79 4.78 -15.16
CA LEU A 54 8.00 5.96 -15.54
C LEU A 54 7.72 6.00 -17.05
N ALA A 55 8.55 5.35 -17.86
CA ALA A 55 8.38 5.26 -19.30
C ALA A 55 7.43 4.14 -19.76
N LEU A 56 6.97 3.27 -18.86
CA LEU A 56 6.04 2.19 -19.18
C LEU A 56 4.64 2.72 -19.48
N SER A 57 3.95 2.07 -20.42
CA SER A 57 2.50 2.22 -20.58
C SER A 57 1.74 1.64 -19.39
N GLU A 58 0.47 2.04 -19.22
CA GLU A 58 -0.38 1.54 -18.13
C GLU A 58 -0.50 0.01 -18.12
N GLU A 59 -0.66 -0.61 -19.29
CA GLU A 59 -0.75 -2.06 -19.42
C GLU A 59 0.55 -2.74 -18.94
N GLU A 60 1.71 -2.21 -19.36
CA GLU A 60 3.01 -2.72 -18.93
C GLU A 60 3.25 -2.53 -17.43
N ARG A 61 2.79 -1.41 -16.84
CA ARG A 61 2.87 -1.17 -15.39
C ARG A 61 2.02 -2.19 -14.65
N VAL A 62 0.76 -2.38 -15.05
CA VAL A 62 -0.15 -3.34 -14.41
C VAL A 62 0.44 -4.75 -14.44
N ASP A 63 0.95 -5.20 -15.59
CA ASP A 63 1.57 -6.52 -15.74
C ASP A 63 2.82 -6.68 -14.87
N LEU A 64 3.69 -5.67 -14.84
CA LEU A 64 4.88 -5.65 -14.00
C LEU A 64 4.52 -5.72 -12.51
N LEU A 65 3.58 -4.90 -12.05
CA LEU A 65 3.17 -4.82 -10.64
C LEU A 65 2.51 -6.10 -10.17
N ARG A 66 1.61 -6.69 -10.99
CA ARG A 66 1.01 -8.00 -10.70
C ARG A 66 2.07 -9.08 -10.60
N THR A 67 3.05 -9.06 -11.50
CA THR A 67 4.19 -9.98 -11.45
C THR A 67 4.98 -9.78 -10.16
N GLU A 68 5.29 -8.54 -9.77
CA GLU A 68 6.06 -8.22 -8.58
C GLU A 68 5.35 -8.62 -7.27
N LEU A 69 4.03 -8.45 -7.20
CA LEU A 69 3.20 -8.92 -6.09
C LEU A 69 3.25 -10.45 -5.92
N ALA A 70 3.38 -11.18 -7.03
CA ALA A 70 3.54 -12.63 -7.03
C ALA A 70 4.98 -13.10 -6.73
N GLN A 71 5.97 -12.20 -6.68
CA GLN A 71 7.34 -12.55 -6.33
C GLN A 71 7.57 -12.55 -4.82
N ALA A 72 8.34 -13.53 -4.32
CA ALA A 72 8.77 -13.54 -2.92
C ALA A 72 9.98 -12.63 -2.64
N ARG A 73 10.75 -12.26 -3.69
CA ARG A 73 11.92 -11.39 -3.52
C ARG A 73 11.50 -9.98 -3.09
N PRO A 74 12.25 -9.33 -2.17
CA PRO A 74 12.04 -7.92 -1.84
C PRO A 74 12.66 -7.01 -2.92
N LEU A 75 12.07 -5.85 -3.11
CA LEU A 75 12.65 -4.71 -3.84
C LEU A 75 13.46 -3.80 -2.92
N ALA A 76 12.98 -3.58 -1.69
CA ALA A 76 13.65 -2.72 -0.72
C ALA A 76 14.78 -3.49 -0.02
N SER A 77 15.97 -2.90 0.03
CA SER A 77 17.15 -3.47 0.66
C SER A 77 17.66 -2.58 1.79
N PRO A 78 17.94 -3.13 2.98
CA PRO A 78 18.53 -2.34 4.08
C PRO A 78 19.98 -1.91 3.81
N TRP A 79 20.61 -2.41 2.75
CA TRP A 79 21.98 -2.07 2.36
C TRP A 79 22.07 -1.00 1.27
N ILE A 80 20.92 -0.52 0.76
CA ILE A 80 20.85 0.50 -0.27
C ILE A 80 20.34 1.80 0.35
N ALA A 81 21.01 2.92 0.00
CA ALA A 81 20.52 4.25 0.33
C ALA A 81 19.55 4.72 -0.76
N TYR A 82 18.37 5.16 -0.33
CA TYR A 82 17.32 5.74 -1.17
C TYR A 82 17.26 7.25 -0.97
N SER A 83 16.50 7.94 -1.81
CA SER A 83 16.18 9.36 -1.59
C SER A 83 15.48 9.59 -0.25
N GLU A 84 15.47 10.83 0.22
CA GLU A 84 14.78 11.21 1.45
C GLU A 84 13.27 10.92 1.35
N ASP A 85 12.68 11.17 0.17
CA ASP A 85 11.25 10.97 -0.07
C ASP A 85 10.87 9.50 -0.06
N THR A 86 11.59 8.64 -0.80
CA THR A 86 11.39 7.18 -0.76
C THR A 86 11.60 6.62 0.64
N THR A 87 12.62 7.11 1.36
CA THR A 87 12.89 6.69 2.74
C THR A 87 11.74 7.07 3.67
N ARG A 88 11.19 8.28 3.53
CA ARG A 88 10.06 8.78 4.32
C ARG A 88 8.79 7.97 4.05
N GLU A 89 8.49 7.69 2.79
CA GLU A 89 7.29 6.94 2.40
C GLU A 89 7.34 5.51 2.95
N LEU A 90 8.46 4.80 2.77
CA LEU A 90 8.65 3.48 3.36
C LEU A 90 8.57 3.50 4.90
N ALA A 91 9.06 4.57 5.54
CA ALA A 91 8.98 4.71 6.99
C ALA A 91 7.54 4.85 7.49
N VAL A 92 6.66 5.55 6.76
CA VAL A 92 5.22 5.67 7.10
C VAL A 92 4.55 4.29 7.07
N LEU A 93 4.74 3.54 5.99
CA LEU A 93 4.15 2.20 5.86
C LEU A 93 4.71 1.20 6.90
N ARG A 94 6.01 1.25 7.19
CA ARG A 94 6.63 0.45 8.26
C ARG A 94 6.10 0.84 9.65
N ALA A 95 5.86 2.13 9.89
CA ALA A 95 5.23 2.59 11.13
C ALA A 95 3.79 2.08 11.25
N ALA A 96 3.04 2.02 10.15
CA ALA A 96 1.72 1.40 10.13
C ALA A 96 1.78 -0.11 10.42
N ALA A 97 2.75 -0.83 9.86
CA ALA A 97 2.98 -2.25 10.16
C ALA A 97 3.26 -2.47 11.66
N ALA A 98 4.20 -1.69 12.22
CA ALA A 98 4.54 -1.74 13.64
C ALA A 98 3.34 -1.36 14.53
N GLY A 99 2.54 -0.36 14.12
CA GLY A 99 1.31 0.05 14.79
C GLY A 99 0.27 -1.07 14.82
N ARG A 100 0.01 -1.73 13.69
CA ARG A 100 -0.91 -2.87 13.61
C ARG A 100 -0.41 -4.08 14.43
N ALA A 101 0.89 -4.34 14.44
CA ALA A 101 1.47 -5.40 15.27
C ALA A 101 1.28 -5.14 16.77
N ARG A 102 1.33 -3.87 17.19
CA ARG A 102 1.20 -3.47 18.60
C ARG A 102 -0.25 -3.30 19.08
N TYR A 103 -1.10 -2.71 18.25
CA TYR A 103 -2.43 -2.24 18.62
C TYR A 103 -3.57 -2.97 17.89
N GLY A 104 -3.23 -3.94 17.04
CA GLY A 104 -4.17 -4.72 16.24
C GLY A 104 -4.50 -4.08 14.89
N LYS A 105 -5.07 -4.87 13.98
CA LYS A 105 -5.38 -4.47 12.60
C LYS A 105 -6.33 -3.26 12.50
N GLN A 106 -7.14 -3.00 13.52
CA GLN A 106 -8.08 -1.88 13.55
C GLN A 106 -7.41 -0.52 13.81
N ALA A 107 -6.14 -0.52 14.25
CA ALA A 107 -5.39 0.73 14.49
C ALA A 107 -5.13 1.50 13.20
N VAL A 108 -4.83 0.79 12.10
CA VAL A 108 -4.69 1.36 10.76
C VAL A 108 -5.36 0.39 9.80
N ARG A 109 -6.45 0.82 9.17
CA ARG A 109 -7.28 -0.07 8.33
C ARG A 109 -7.08 0.12 6.85
N GLN A 110 -6.87 1.37 6.44
CA GLN A 110 -6.91 1.75 5.03
C GLN A 110 -5.85 2.79 4.70
N THR A 111 -5.50 2.81 3.43
CA THR A 111 -4.66 3.82 2.81
C THR A 111 -5.40 4.42 1.62
N ILE A 112 -5.56 5.74 1.65
CA ILE A 112 -6.30 6.51 0.66
C ILE A 112 -5.30 7.04 -0.36
N VAL A 113 -5.50 6.67 -1.62
CA VAL A 113 -4.66 7.12 -2.74
C VAL A 113 -5.30 8.37 -3.32
N SER A 114 -4.72 9.54 -3.03
CA SER A 114 -5.13 10.82 -3.63
C SER A 114 -4.66 10.87 -5.08
N HIS A 115 -5.31 11.69 -5.91
CA HIS A 115 -4.98 11.80 -7.33
C HIS A 115 -4.95 10.44 -8.06
N THR A 116 -5.93 9.57 -7.78
CA THR A 116 -6.02 8.28 -8.51
C THR A 116 -6.51 8.53 -9.93
N GLU A 117 -5.68 8.18 -10.92
CA GLU A 117 -5.96 8.35 -12.35
C GLU A 117 -6.02 7.01 -13.11
N THR A 118 -5.37 5.96 -12.57
CA THR A 118 -5.13 4.67 -13.24
C THR A 118 -5.27 3.46 -12.28
N LEU A 119 -5.14 2.24 -12.82
CA LEU A 119 -5.13 1.02 -12.00
C LEU A 119 -3.75 0.81 -11.35
N SER A 120 -2.66 1.21 -12.03
CA SER A 120 -1.32 1.11 -11.48
C SER A 120 -1.19 1.85 -10.15
N ASP A 121 -1.84 3.01 -9.99
CA ASP A 121 -1.82 3.80 -8.74
C ASP A 121 -2.22 2.97 -7.50
N LEU A 122 -3.15 2.02 -7.67
CA LEU A 122 -3.60 1.15 -6.58
C LEU A 122 -2.65 -0.03 -6.36
N LEU A 123 -2.12 -0.59 -7.46
CA LEU A 123 -1.18 -1.70 -7.43
C LEU A 123 0.20 -1.29 -6.90
N GLU A 124 0.64 -0.06 -7.14
CA GLU A 124 1.87 0.50 -6.59
C GLU A 124 1.86 0.46 -5.06
N VAL A 125 0.75 0.89 -4.47
CA VAL A 125 0.58 0.85 -3.01
C VAL A 125 0.55 -0.58 -2.50
N MET A 126 -0.03 -1.53 -3.24
CA MET A 126 0.06 -2.95 -2.87
C MET A 126 1.52 -3.44 -2.81
N VAL A 127 2.35 -3.06 -3.78
CA VAL A 127 3.78 -3.43 -3.78
C VAL A 127 4.50 -2.77 -2.62
N LEU A 128 4.27 -1.47 -2.38
CA LEU A 128 4.88 -0.77 -1.25
C LEU A 128 4.47 -1.36 0.11
N GLN A 129 3.21 -1.79 0.26
CA GLN A 129 2.74 -2.48 1.45
C GLN A 129 3.45 -3.83 1.67
N LYS A 130 3.67 -4.61 0.60
CA LYS A 130 4.49 -5.84 0.66
C LYS A 130 5.92 -5.51 1.13
N GLU A 131 6.55 -4.50 0.56
CA GLU A 131 7.92 -4.08 0.91
C GLU A 131 8.05 -3.50 2.34
N ALA A 132 6.95 -2.97 2.88
CA ALA A 132 6.89 -2.47 4.25
C ALA A 132 6.53 -3.56 5.29
N GLY A 133 6.24 -4.79 4.85
CA GLY A 133 5.82 -5.89 5.73
C GLY A 133 4.38 -5.81 6.21
N LEU A 134 3.52 -5.07 5.49
CA LEU A 134 2.07 -5.04 5.71
C LEU A 134 1.35 -6.20 5.01
N ILE A 135 1.93 -6.71 3.92
CA ILE A 135 1.43 -7.85 3.13
C ILE A 135 2.50 -8.93 3.09
N ALA A 136 2.14 -10.17 3.40
CA ALA A 136 3.01 -11.32 3.30
C ALA A 136 3.41 -11.58 1.83
N PRO A 137 4.68 -11.94 1.55
CA PRO A 137 5.10 -12.32 0.21
C PRO A 137 4.35 -13.57 -0.29
N ALA A 138 4.23 -13.69 -1.61
CA ALA A 138 3.62 -14.85 -2.25
C ALA A 138 4.28 -16.18 -1.81
N GLY A 139 3.46 -17.23 -1.70
CA GLY A 139 3.91 -18.57 -1.29
C GLY A 139 3.97 -18.81 0.23
N GLN A 140 3.58 -17.82 1.04
CA GLN A 140 3.26 -18.03 2.46
C GLN A 140 1.75 -18.20 2.66
N ASP A 141 1.33 -18.70 3.83
CA ASP A 141 -0.08 -18.72 4.21
C ASP A 141 -0.58 -17.27 4.36
N ILE A 142 -1.14 -16.69 3.29
CA ILE A 142 -1.64 -15.32 3.26
C ILE A 142 -2.99 -15.29 4.00
N PRO A 143 -3.10 -14.62 5.16
CA PRO A 143 -4.42 -14.37 5.74
C PRO A 143 -5.24 -13.52 4.78
N ALA A 144 -6.52 -13.84 4.56
CA ALA A 144 -7.41 -13.12 3.64
C ALA A 144 -7.59 -11.60 3.95
N GLU A 145 -7.07 -11.14 5.08
CA GLU A 145 -7.18 -9.79 5.63
C GLU A 145 -5.80 -9.21 5.99
N ASP A 146 -4.79 -9.57 5.20
CA ASP A 146 -3.46 -8.97 5.28
C ASP A 146 -3.37 -7.66 4.49
N GLY A 147 -2.49 -6.75 4.90
CA GLY A 147 -2.43 -5.39 4.33
C GLY A 147 -3.50 -4.43 4.84
N LEU A 148 -3.38 -3.19 4.39
CA LEU A 148 -4.36 -2.10 4.48
C LEU A 148 -5.26 -2.14 3.24
N MET A 149 -6.54 -1.80 3.43
CA MET A 149 -7.44 -1.59 2.31
C MET A 149 -6.98 -0.39 1.48
N VAL A 150 -6.70 -0.62 0.20
CA VAL A 150 -6.37 0.45 -0.74
C VAL A 150 -7.68 1.10 -1.20
N VAL A 151 -7.82 2.41 -0.94
CA VAL A 151 -9.03 3.18 -1.24
C VAL A 151 -8.68 4.26 -2.27
N PRO A 152 -9.18 4.17 -3.51
CA PRO A 152 -8.97 5.23 -4.50
C PRO A 152 -9.76 6.48 -4.13
N LEU A 153 -9.14 7.65 -4.33
CA LEU A 153 -9.79 8.94 -4.29
C LEU A 153 -9.72 9.59 -5.68
N PHE A 154 -10.83 9.51 -6.41
CA PHE A 154 -11.01 10.16 -7.71
C PHE A 154 -11.42 11.62 -7.50
N GLU A 155 -10.54 12.57 -7.81
CA GLU A 155 -10.71 13.98 -7.46
C GLU A 155 -11.11 14.87 -8.64
N THR A 156 -10.67 14.54 -9.86
CA THR A 156 -11.00 15.32 -11.06
C THR A 156 -12.19 14.75 -11.82
N ILE A 157 -12.81 15.57 -12.68
CA ILE A 157 -13.91 15.12 -13.55
C ILE A 157 -13.49 13.94 -14.44
N PRO A 158 -12.33 13.99 -15.15
CA PRO A 158 -11.83 12.84 -15.89
C PRO A 158 -11.67 11.58 -15.03
N ASP A 159 -11.17 11.70 -13.80
CA ASP A 159 -10.95 10.54 -12.93
C ASP A 159 -12.26 9.93 -12.47
N LEU A 160 -13.24 10.76 -12.11
CA LEU A 160 -14.59 10.32 -11.77
C LEU A 160 -15.28 9.59 -12.92
N GLN A 161 -15.04 10.03 -14.17
CA GLN A 161 -15.57 9.36 -15.37
C GLN A 161 -14.91 7.99 -15.58
N ARG A 162 -13.60 7.87 -15.33
CA ARG A 162 -12.85 6.60 -15.46
C ARG A 162 -13.00 5.68 -14.25
N GLY A 163 -13.42 6.21 -13.10
CA GLY A 163 -13.38 5.49 -11.83
C GLY A 163 -14.15 4.17 -11.84
N ALA A 164 -15.27 4.08 -12.56
CA ALA A 164 -16.03 2.83 -12.69
C ALA A 164 -15.21 1.73 -13.40
N ASP A 165 -14.50 2.09 -14.47
CA ASP A 165 -13.67 1.15 -15.24
C ASP A 165 -12.44 0.72 -14.44
N ILE A 166 -11.80 1.66 -13.74
CA ILE A 166 -10.67 1.37 -12.82
C ILE A 166 -11.12 0.39 -11.73
N MET A 167 -12.27 0.64 -11.09
CA MET A 167 -12.79 -0.25 -10.06
C MET A 167 -13.23 -1.61 -10.60
N ALA A 168 -13.75 -1.68 -11.83
CA ALA A 168 -14.09 -2.94 -12.47
C ALA A 168 -12.86 -3.79 -12.80
N ALA A 169 -11.71 -3.17 -13.09
CA ALA A 169 -10.45 -3.88 -13.29
C ALA A 169 -9.73 -4.26 -11.97
N TRP A 170 -10.08 -3.60 -10.87
CA TRP A 170 -9.55 -3.86 -9.53
C TRP A 170 -10.20 -5.06 -8.82
N LEU A 171 -11.53 -5.22 -8.96
CA LEU A 171 -12.36 -6.23 -8.27
C LEU A 171 -12.34 -7.60 -8.98
#